data_AF-A0A1A6HGW7-F1
#
_entry.id   AF-A0A1A6HGW7-F1
#
_cell.length_a   1.000
_cell.length_b   1.000
_cell.length_c   1.000
_cell.angle_alpha   90.00
_cell.angle_beta   90.00
_cell.angle_gamma   90.00
#
_symmetry.space_group_name_H-M   'P 1'
#
loop_
_entity.id
_entity.type
_entity.pdbx_description
1 polymer ?
#
loop_
_entity_poly.entity_id
_entity_poly.type
_entity_poly.pdbx_seq_one_letter_code
_entity_poly.pdbx_strand_id
1 'polypeptide(L)' 'MWTGSHLKPFLLRTLSEAQKVNHFPRSYELTRKDRLYKNIIRMQHTHGFKAFHILPQTFLLPAEYAEFC' A
#
# COMPACT_ATOMS: atom_id res chain seq x y z
N MET A 1 -22.56 -1.73 -1.69
CA MET A 1 -22.27 -0.51 -0.93
C MET A 1 -21.10 0.21 -1.57
N TRP A 2 -21.24 1.51 -1.80
CA TRP A 2 -20.19 2.34 -2.40
C TRP A 2 -19.74 3.40 -1.39
N THR A 3 -18.44 3.48 -1.11
CA THR A 3 -17.89 4.49 -0.18
C THR A 3 -16.74 5.27 -0.81
N GLY A 4 -16.53 6.50 -0.33
CA GLY A 4 -15.39 7.34 -0.72
C GLY A 4 -14.10 7.03 0.03
N SER A 5 -14.16 6.24 1.11
CA SER A 5 -13.03 5.86 1.95
C SER A 5 -13.04 4.36 2.27
N HIS A 6 -11.87 3.86 2.69
CA HIS A 6 -11.72 2.46 3.09
C HIS A 6 -12.65 2.11 4.25
N LEU A 7 -13.33 0.98 4.12
CA LEU A 7 -14.14 0.41 5.17
C LEU A 7 -13.26 -0.16 6.29
N LYS A 8 -13.73 -0.05 7.54
CA LYS A 8 -13.06 -0.67 8.69
C LYS A 8 -13.12 -2.20 8.54
N PRO A 9 -12.06 -2.96 8.91
CA PRO A 9 -12.01 -4.40 8.71
C PRO A 9 -13.18 -5.18 9.34
N PHE A 10 -13.70 -4.75 10.49
CA PHE A 10 -14.83 -5.42 11.13
C PHE A 10 -16.09 -5.36 10.25
N LEU A 11 -16.33 -4.24 9.55
CA LEU A 11 -17.50 -4.08 8.70
C LEU A 11 -17.41 -4.98 7.46
N LEU A 12 -16.22 -5.14 6.91
CA LEU A 12 -15.97 -6.06 5.80
C LEU A 12 -16.27 -7.52 6.21
N ARG A 13 -15.98 -7.90 7.46
CA ARG A 13 -16.26 -9.26 7.98
C ARG A 13 -17.74 -9.52 8.21
N THR A 14 -18.55 -8.49 8.36
CA THR A 14 -20.01 -8.62 8.56
C THR A 14 -20.78 -8.72 7.25
N LEU A 15 -20.11 -8.58 6.09
CA LEU A 15 -20.78 -8.67 4.80
C LEU A 15 -21.15 -10.13 4.48
N SER A 16 -22.34 -10.32 3.93
CA SER A 16 -22.73 -11.61 3.34
C SER A 16 -22.10 -11.81 1.96
N GLU A 17 -22.07 -13.06 1.48
CA GLU A 17 -21.44 -13.42 0.21
C GLU A 17 -22.04 -12.69 -1.01
N ALA A 18 -23.33 -12.37 -0.96
CA ALA A 18 -24.02 -11.64 -2.02
C ALA A 18 -23.77 -10.12 -1.97
N GLN A 19 -23.30 -9.59 -0.84
CA GLN A 19 -23.05 -8.16 -0.68
C GLN A 19 -21.72 -7.77 -1.32
N LYS A 20 -21.76 -6.74 -2.17
CA LYS A 20 -20.59 -6.18 -2.84
C LYS A 20 -20.19 -4.84 -2.26
N VAL A 21 -18.89 -4.58 -2.19
CA VAL A 21 -18.29 -3.29 -1.85
C VAL A 21 -17.27 -2.88 -2.91
N ASN A 22 -17.02 -1.58 -3.03
CA ASN A 22 -16.10 -1.02 -4.02
C ASN A 22 -14.63 -0.91 -3.53
N HIS A 23 -14.31 -1.47 -2.36
CA HIS A 23 -12.97 -1.41 -1.78
C HIS A 23 -12.46 -2.80 -1.41
N PHE A 24 -11.29 -3.16 -1.90
CA PHE A 24 -10.56 -4.32 -1.41
C PHE A 24 -9.98 -4.05 -0.01
N PRO A 25 -9.99 -5.05 0.90
CA PRO A 25 -9.25 -4.95 2.14
C PRO A 25 -7.76 -4.67 1.85
N ARG A 26 -7.17 -3.70 2.56
CA ARG A 26 -5.74 -3.36 2.50
C ARG A 26 -5.20 -2.90 1.12
N SER A 27 -6.03 -2.46 0.17
CA SER A 27 -5.50 -1.86 -1.07
C SER A 27 -4.66 -0.59 -0.82
N TYR A 28 -4.70 -0.01 0.39
CA TYR A 28 -3.80 1.04 0.84
C TYR A 28 -2.31 0.66 0.84
N GLU A 29 -1.97 -0.62 0.77
CA GLU A 29 -0.57 -1.06 0.60
C GLU A 29 0.03 -0.57 -0.72
N LEU A 30 -0.81 -0.28 -1.73
CA LEU A 30 -0.39 0.31 -3.01
C LEU A 30 -0.83 1.77 -3.19
N THR A 31 -1.92 2.21 -2.54
CA THR A 31 -2.44 3.58 -2.72
C THR A 31 -1.88 4.61 -1.74
N ARG A 32 -1.34 4.18 -0.58
CA ARG A 32 -0.58 5.08 0.30
C ARG A 32 0.88 5.11 -0.13
N LYS A 33 1.43 6.31 -0.36
CA LYS A 33 2.79 6.51 -0.85
C LYS A 33 3.86 5.87 0.05
N ASP A 34 3.72 5.96 1.37
CA ASP A 34 4.65 5.37 2.32
C ASP A 34 4.67 3.83 2.24
N ARG A 35 3.50 3.21 2.10
CA ARG A 35 3.37 1.76 1.96
C ARG A 35 3.82 1.27 0.60
N LEU A 36 3.44 1.98 -0.46
CA LEU A 36 3.87 1.70 -1.83
C LEU A 36 5.39 1.64 -1.91
N TYR A 37 6.07 2.66 -1.37
CA TYR A 37 7.54 2.71 -1.35
C TYR A 37 8.14 1.49 -0.65
N LYS A 38 7.72 1.19 0.58
CA LYS A 38 8.21 0.01 1.33
C LYS A 38 7.99 -1.30 0.57
N ASN A 39 6.82 -1.45 -0.06
CA ASN A 39 6.50 -2.64 -0.82
C ASN A 39 7.36 -2.76 -2.08
N ILE A 40 7.64 -1.67 -2.79
CA ILE A 40 8.56 -1.69 -3.93
C ILE A 40 9.99 -2.04 -3.50
N ILE A 41 10.50 -1.45 -2.41
CA ILE A 41 11.82 -1.83 -1.86
C ILE A 41 11.86 -3.33 -1.53
N ARG A 42 10.82 -3.86 -0.87
CA ARG A 42 10.72 -5.30 -0.59
C ARG A 42 10.77 -6.14 -1.87
N MET A 43 10.08 -5.72 -2.92
CA MET A 43 10.07 -6.42 -4.20
C MET A 43 11.40 -6.31 -4.94
N GLN A 44 12.11 -5.18 -4.85
CA GLN A 44 13.48 -5.04 -5.36
C GLN A 44 14.45 -6.02 -4.69
N HIS A 45 14.34 -6.21 -3.36
CA HIS A 45 15.15 -7.21 -2.65
C HIS A 45 14.79 -8.65 -3.03
N THR A 46 13.51 -8.94 -3.27
CA THR A 46 13.02 -10.32 -3.51
C THR A 46 13.19 -10.76 -4.96
N HIS A 47 13.00 -9.85 -5.91
CA HIS A 47 12.93 -10.14 -7.35
C HIS A 47 13.98 -9.40 -8.17
N GLY A 48 14.90 -8.70 -7.51
CA GLY A 48 15.98 -7.94 -8.13
C GLY A 48 15.61 -6.49 -8.40
N PHE A 49 16.59 -5.62 -8.19
CA PHE A 49 16.43 -4.17 -8.31
C PHE A 49 15.88 -3.74 -9.68
N LYS A 50 16.46 -4.25 -10.78
CA LYS A 50 16.07 -3.85 -12.15
C LYS A 50 14.61 -4.14 -12.48
N ALA A 51 14.02 -5.20 -11.91
CA ALA A 51 12.62 -5.55 -12.16
C ALA A 51 11.63 -4.60 -11.46
N PHE A 52 12.06 -3.96 -10.37
CA PHE A 52 11.24 -3.07 -9.54
C PHE A 52 11.83 -1.65 -9.43
N HIS A 53 12.71 -1.25 -10.35
CA HIS A 53 13.25 0.12 -10.45
C HIS A 53 12.28 1.03 -11.21
N ILE A 54 11.05 1.14 -10.67
CA ILE A 54 9.92 1.83 -11.32
C ILE A 54 9.48 3.10 -10.58
N LEU A 55 10.09 3.38 -9.42
CA LEU A 55 9.83 4.57 -8.62
C LEU A 55 11.07 5.46 -8.57
N PRO A 56 10.90 6.78 -8.50
CA PRO A 56 12.00 7.68 -8.19
C PRO A 56 12.50 7.44 -6.75
N GLN A 57 13.71 7.91 -6.46
CA GLN A 57 14.25 7.93 -5.10
C GLN A 57 13.26 8.65 -4.17
N THR A 58 12.92 8.00 -3.07
CA THR A 58 11.89 8.44 -2.12
C THR A 58 12.42 8.16 -0.72
N PHE A 59 12.05 8.99 0.25
CA PHE A 59 12.45 8.84 1.65
C PHE A 59 11.25 8.94 2.57
N LEU A 60 11.22 8.12 3.61
CA LEU A 60 10.18 8.11 4.63
C LEU A 60 10.63 8.88 5.86
N LEU A 61 10.22 10.14 5.92
CA LEU A 61 10.51 10.99 7.06
C LEU A 61 9.55 10.71 8.23
N PRO A 62 10.03 10.81 9.48
CA PRO A 62 11.39 11.20 9.90
C PRO A 62 12.40 10.04 9.93
N ALA A 63 11.99 8.81 9.62
CA ALA A 63 12.80 7.62 9.81
C ALA A 63 14.08 7.60 8.94
N GLU A 64 13.99 8.11 7.71
CA GLU A 64 15.07 8.11 6.72
C GLU A 64 15.63 9.53 6.50
N TYR A 65 15.63 10.35 7.56
CA TYR A 65 16.13 11.72 7.47
C TYR A 65 17.65 11.79 7.25
N ALA A 66 18.41 10.85 7.84
CA ALA A 66 19.86 10.82 7.70
C ALA A 66 20.31 10.47 6.28
N GLU A 67 19.60 9.59 5.59
CA GLU A 67 19.87 9.23 4.19
C GLU A 67 19.38 10.29 3.19
N PHE A 68 18.44 11.14 3.62
CA PHE A 68 17.93 12.24 2.83
C PHE A 68 18.91 13.43 2.78
N CYS A 69 19.68 13.66 3.85
CA CYS A 69 20.67 14.73 3.96
C CYS A 69 22.05 14.33 3.42
#